data_AF-M0MEN5-F1
#
_entry.id   AF-M0MEN5-F1
#
_cell.length_a   1.000
_cell.length_b   1.000
_cell.length_c   1.000
_cell.angle_alpha   90.00
_cell.angle_beta   90.00
_cell.angle_gamma   90.00
#
_symmetry.space_group_name_H-M   'P 1'
#
loop_
_entity.id
_entity.type
_entity.pdbx_description
1 polymer ?
#
loop_
_entity_poly.entity_id
_entity_poly.type
_entity_poly.pdbx_seq_one_letter_code
_entity_poly.pdbx_strand_id
1 'polypeptide(L)'
;MIRENWRLVLLVVFVIAAGVALFAPPLGGGGANATAAAPTADGPTNLQYGLELSGGTRIRAPLVGLTAEGVDVERGSQANVTREVASALNVSGADVQVRVGNGSATVEVFPDRVTSDEFAGAPGNVSQEEFTRALQSAGLDVSRGDVSEGVTDQTYETAVNTLDNKVSESGLAGGSVQTVQSAGEQYIQIEVPNQNRSEVQDLVADQGRVTTVAYFPVEGNETPAYCEPGSWDNASSNGTVPEGYCSVTVLDSQEGFQDIQPVQQESGEPFVPVTLTEEADGPFAQSMQDYGFADRANASTCRFDESRTGHCLLTVVDGRVVYSAGVEGDLAASFATDDFENRPAYRTFAPNISTAQELQVNLQAGALPARLDIDAGTSQFILPDLAEKFKRFSLITGLIAVLAVAVTVFIRYRDPRVAIPMVLTALAEVFILLGFASAVGLALDLSYIAGFVAVIGTGVDDLVIIADEILQSDVKTGRVFKSRFRRALWVIGAAAATTIIAMSPLAILSLGDLRGFAIITIVGVLIGVLVTRPAYGNILRNLVTED
;
A
#
# COMPACT_ATOMS: atom_id res chain seq x y z
N MET A 1 -15.81 -14.77 46.58
CA MET A 1 -16.49 -14.52 45.28
C MET A 1 -15.53 -14.28 44.12
N ILE A 2 -14.72 -13.19 44.08
CA ILE A 2 -13.88 -12.90 42.88
C ILE A 2 -12.82 -13.98 42.60
N ARG A 3 -12.18 -14.53 43.65
CA ARG A 3 -11.13 -15.56 43.50
C ARG A 3 -11.62 -16.90 42.95
N GLU A 4 -12.89 -17.25 43.14
CA GLU A 4 -13.48 -18.51 42.64
C GLU A 4 -14.03 -18.38 41.23
N ASN A 5 -14.46 -17.18 40.83
CA ASN A 5 -15.08 -16.91 39.53
C ASN A 5 -14.17 -16.12 38.57
N TRP A 6 -12.87 -16.02 38.85
CA TRP A 6 -11.91 -15.25 38.03
C TRP A 6 -12.00 -15.56 36.53
N ARG A 7 -12.23 -16.82 36.15
CA ARG A 7 -12.37 -17.22 34.73
C ARG A 7 -13.62 -16.65 34.06
N LEU A 8 -14.72 -16.57 34.81
CA LEU A 8 -15.96 -15.94 34.33
C LEU A 8 -15.78 -14.42 34.20
N VAL A 9 -15.10 -13.81 35.18
CA VAL A 9 -14.74 -12.39 35.13
C VAL A 9 -13.86 -12.12 33.91
N LEU A 10 -12.88 -13.00 33.62
CA LEU A 10 -12.00 -12.88 32.47
C LEU A 10 -12.79 -12.96 31.15
N LEU A 11 -13.74 -13.89 31.02
CA LEU A 11 -14.64 -13.93 29.85
C LEU A 11 -15.44 -12.64 29.70
N VAL A 12 -16.03 -12.13 30.79
CA VAL A 12 -16.79 -10.88 30.77
C VAL A 12 -15.91 -9.70 30.37
N VAL A 13 -14.68 -9.63 30.87
CA VAL A 13 -13.69 -8.59 30.50
C VAL A 13 -13.39 -8.66 29.00
N PHE A 14 -13.14 -9.85 28.44
CA PHE A 14 -12.88 -10.01 27.01
C PHE A 14 -14.10 -9.65 26.15
N VAL A 15 -15.31 -10.01 26.58
CA VAL A 15 -16.55 -9.62 25.88
C VAL A 15 -16.74 -8.10 25.92
N ILE A 16 -16.51 -7.46 27.07
CA ILE A 16 -16.58 -5.99 27.18
C ILE A 16 -15.51 -5.34 26.29
N ALA A 17 -14.26 -5.82 26.35
CA ALA A 17 -13.17 -5.31 25.51
C ALA A 17 -13.49 -5.45 24.01
N ALA A 18 -14.05 -6.58 23.60
CA ALA A 18 -14.50 -6.80 22.23
C ALA A 18 -15.64 -5.84 21.84
N GLY A 19 -16.60 -5.60 22.75
CA GLY A 19 -17.65 -4.60 22.53
C GLY A 19 -17.10 -3.18 22.40
N VAL A 20 -16.10 -2.81 23.20
CA VAL A 20 -15.40 -1.54 23.06
C VAL A 20 -14.69 -1.46 21.70
N ALA A 21 -13.94 -2.48 21.31
CA ALA A 21 -13.25 -2.50 20.02
C ALA A 21 -14.24 -2.36 18.84
N LEU A 22 -15.38 -3.06 18.90
CA LEU A 22 -16.38 -3.07 17.84
C LEU A 22 -17.20 -1.79 17.74
N PHE A 23 -17.51 -1.13 18.85
CA PHE A 23 -18.52 -0.07 18.88
C PHE A 23 -18.02 1.27 19.42
N ALA A 24 -16.89 1.33 20.12
CA ALA A 24 -16.34 2.58 20.61
C ALA A 24 -15.52 3.26 19.51
N PRO A 25 -15.56 4.60 19.42
CA PRO A 25 -14.61 5.35 18.62
C PRO A 25 -13.18 5.01 19.07
N PRO A 26 -12.19 4.93 18.17
CA PRO A 26 -10.80 4.68 18.55
C PRO A 26 -10.32 5.74 19.54
N LEU A 27 -10.07 5.32 20.79
CA LEU A 27 -9.62 6.19 21.88
C LEU A 27 -8.10 6.39 21.77
N GLY A 28 -7.67 7.41 21.02
CA GLY A 28 -6.30 7.93 21.05
C GLY A 28 -5.47 7.67 19.78
N GLY A 29 -5.01 8.75 19.15
CA GLY A 29 -4.07 8.71 18.04
C GLY A 29 -2.61 8.53 18.47
N GLY A 30 -1.79 8.12 17.50
CA GLY A 30 -0.34 8.30 17.46
C GLY A 30 0.48 7.35 18.35
N GLY A 31 0.96 6.24 17.80
CA GLY A 31 1.95 5.39 18.46
C GLY A 31 2.39 4.15 17.70
N ALA A 32 3.38 4.33 16.81
CA ALA A 32 4.33 3.36 16.24
C ALA A 32 3.78 2.07 15.57
N ASN A 33 3.96 1.99 14.26
CA ASN A 33 3.73 0.85 13.36
C ASN A 33 2.28 0.46 13.02
N ALA A 34 1.52 1.40 12.45
CA ALA A 34 0.43 1.06 11.56
C ALA A 34 0.20 2.18 10.54
N THR A 35 0.70 2.00 9.32
CA THR A 35 0.14 2.60 8.11
C THR A 35 -1.28 2.04 7.96
N ALA A 36 -2.25 2.70 8.57
CA ALA A 36 -3.64 2.28 8.53
C ALA A 36 -4.49 3.47 8.10
N ALA A 37 -5.03 3.33 6.88
CA ALA A 37 -6.05 4.14 6.28
C ALA A 37 -7.04 4.71 7.31
N ALA A 38 -7.37 5.99 7.16
CA ALA A 38 -8.41 6.65 7.92
C ALA A 38 -9.71 5.80 7.90
N PRO A 39 -10.37 5.56 9.04
CA PRO A 39 -11.55 4.71 9.08
C PRO A 39 -12.72 5.46 8.42
N THR A 40 -13.15 5.02 7.25
CA THR A 40 -14.41 5.45 6.65
C THR A 40 -15.56 4.86 7.48
N ALA A 41 -16.16 5.73 8.29
CA ALA A 41 -17.29 5.44 9.14
C ALA A 41 -18.59 5.29 8.31
N ASP A 42 -18.83 4.11 7.75
CA ASP A 42 -20.08 3.80 7.03
C ASP A 42 -20.90 2.65 7.65
N GLY A 43 -20.68 2.35 8.94
CA GLY A 43 -21.45 1.34 9.66
C GLY A 43 -21.51 1.54 11.18
N PRO A 44 -22.43 0.86 11.87
CA PRO A 44 -22.56 0.92 13.33
C PRO A 44 -21.40 0.23 14.08
N THR A 45 -20.47 -0.40 13.36
CA THR A 45 -19.34 -1.16 13.91
C THR A 45 -18.03 -0.72 13.26
N ASN A 46 -16.95 -0.74 14.02
CA ASN A 46 -15.57 -0.51 13.58
C ASN A 46 -14.96 -1.75 12.86
N LEU A 47 -15.79 -2.51 12.14
CA LEU A 47 -15.37 -3.67 11.36
C LEU A 47 -15.02 -3.23 9.95
N GLN A 48 -13.82 -3.59 9.52
CA GLN A 48 -13.38 -3.40 8.14
C GLN A 48 -13.70 -4.65 7.34
N TYR A 49 -14.12 -4.47 6.09
CA TYR A 49 -14.48 -5.54 5.17
C TYR A 49 -13.50 -5.51 4.01
N GLY A 50 -12.87 -6.66 3.73
CA GLY A 50 -11.96 -6.82 2.60
C GLY A 50 -12.71 -6.82 1.27
N LEU A 51 -11.95 -6.90 0.18
CA LEU A 51 -12.48 -6.74 -1.17
C LEU A 51 -13.60 -7.72 -1.51
N GLU A 52 -13.57 -8.95 -0.98
CA GLU A 52 -14.58 -9.96 -1.29
C GLU A 52 -15.95 -9.61 -0.70
N LEU A 53 -15.99 -8.78 0.36
CA LEU A 53 -17.21 -8.37 1.04
C LEU A 53 -17.60 -6.91 0.76
N SER A 54 -16.66 -6.09 0.27
CA SER A 54 -16.88 -4.68 -0.08
C SER A 54 -16.99 -4.43 -1.59
N GLY A 55 -16.38 -5.28 -2.42
CA GLY A 55 -16.25 -5.06 -3.86
C GLY A 55 -15.18 -4.01 -4.20
N GLY A 56 -14.78 -3.93 -5.46
CA GLY A 56 -13.74 -3.01 -5.94
C GLY A 56 -12.62 -3.74 -6.69
N THR A 57 -11.43 -3.15 -6.69
CA THR A 57 -10.25 -3.65 -7.40
C THR A 57 -9.10 -3.97 -6.44
N ARG A 58 -8.43 -5.11 -6.65
CA ARG A 58 -7.13 -5.47 -6.06
C ARG A 58 -6.13 -5.63 -7.20
N ILE A 59 -5.04 -4.86 -7.17
CA ILE A 59 -3.90 -5.01 -8.07
C ILE A 59 -2.72 -5.52 -7.24
N ARG A 60 -2.03 -6.54 -7.73
CA ARG A 60 -0.81 -7.07 -7.15
C ARG A 60 0.26 -7.10 -8.21
N ALA A 61 1.33 -6.33 -8.07
CA ALA A 61 2.37 -6.22 -9.09
C ALA A 61 3.76 -6.03 -8.45
N PRO A 62 4.83 -6.61 -9.04
CA PRO A 62 6.19 -6.32 -8.64
C PRO A 62 6.63 -4.95 -9.20
N LEU A 63 7.75 -4.43 -8.69
CA LEU A 63 8.39 -3.25 -9.25
C LEU A 63 9.40 -3.67 -10.34
N VAL A 64 9.44 -2.90 -11.42
CA VAL A 64 10.42 -3.10 -12.50
C VAL A 64 11.77 -2.55 -12.05
N GLY A 65 12.79 -3.40 -12.00
CA GLY A 65 14.14 -2.95 -11.63
C GLY A 65 15.19 -4.06 -11.70
N LEU A 66 16.45 -3.63 -11.69
CA LEU A 66 17.61 -4.49 -11.49
C LEU A 66 18.43 -3.93 -10.32
N THR A 67 18.93 -4.83 -9.48
CA THR A 67 19.71 -4.47 -8.30
C THR A 67 21.06 -5.18 -8.32
N ALA A 68 22.12 -4.46 -7.98
CA ALA A 68 23.43 -5.00 -7.67
C ALA A 68 23.78 -4.67 -6.22
N GLU A 69 23.91 -5.69 -5.37
CA GLU A 69 24.28 -5.54 -3.96
C GLU A 69 25.73 -5.92 -3.71
N GLY A 70 26.34 -5.36 -2.66
CA GLY A 70 27.70 -5.72 -2.27
C GLY A 70 28.78 -5.07 -3.13
N VAL A 71 28.45 -3.99 -3.84
CA VAL A 71 29.36 -3.30 -4.76
C VAL A 71 30.29 -2.37 -3.99
N ASP A 72 31.56 -2.28 -4.38
CA ASP A 72 32.51 -1.34 -3.77
C ASP A 72 32.40 0.04 -4.45
N VAL A 73 31.68 0.96 -3.81
CA VAL A 73 31.53 2.35 -4.27
C VAL A 73 32.16 3.29 -3.24
N GLU A 74 33.15 4.06 -3.68
CA GLU A 74 33.81 5.06 -2.85
C GLU A 74 32.81 6.14 -2.37
N ARG A 75 32.93 6.58 -1.10
CA ARG A 75 32.07 7.65 -0.59
C ARG A 75 32.30 8.95 -1.38
N GLY A 76 31.23 9.53 -1.89
CA GLY A 76 31.28 10.76 -2.70
C GLY A 76 31.43 10.53 -4.20
N SER A 77 31.56 9.28 -4.67
CA SER A 77 31.56 8.96 -6.10
C SER A 77 30.16 8.63 -6.65
N GLN A 78 29.11 8.66 -5.81
CA GLN A 78 27.74 8.26 -6.20
C GLN A 78 27.25 8.98 -7.46
N ALA A 79 27.40 10.31 -7.52
CA ALA A 79 26.97 11.09 -8.67
C ALA A 79 27.71 10.74 -9.97
N ASN A 80 28.97 10.33 -9.87
CA ASN A 80 29.74 9.87 -11.04
C ASN A 80 29.27 8.48 -11.46
N VAL A 81 29.10 7.54 -10.52
CA VAL A 81 28.58 6.19 -10.83
C VAL A 81 27.20 6.28 -11.46
N THR A 82 26.29 7.07 -10.89
CA THR A 82 24.95 7.32 -11.45
C THR A 82 25.04 7.82 -12.90
N ARG A 83 25.88 8.84 -13.16
CA ARG A 83 26.02 9.42 -14.50
C ARG A 83 26.59 8.43 -15.52
N GLU A 84 27.64 7.69 -15.16
CA GLU A 84 28.28 6.71 -16.04
C GLU A 84 27.32 5.54 -16.35
N VAL A 85 26.65 5.00 -15.34
CA VAL A 85 25.68 3.90 -15.51
C VAL A 85 24.48 4.37 -16.35
N ALA A 86 23.91 5.55 -16.04
CA ALA A 86 22.78 6.10 -16.80
C ALA A 86 23.15 6.34 -18.27
N SER A 87 24.33 6.90 -18.52
CA SER A 87 24.83 7.12 -19.88
C SER A 87 25.10 5.82 -20.63
N ALA A 88 25.63 4.79 -19.96
CA ALA A 88 25.91 3.49 -20.58
C ALA A 88 24.63 2.74 -20.94
N LEU A 89 23.56 2.93 -20.17
CA LEU A 89 22.24 2.30 -20.39
C LEU A 89 21.29 3.14 -21.22
N ASN A 90 21.64 4.40 -21.52
CA ASN A 90 20.76 5.37 -22.18
C ASN A 90 19.41 5.53 -21.43
N VAL A 91 19.49 5.67 -20.10
CA VAL A 91 18.36 5.94 -19.20
C VAL A 91 18.55 7.27 -18.48
N SER A 92 17.52 7.80 -17.81
CA SER A 92 17.69 9.03 -17.02
C SER A 92 18.58 8.77 -15.81
N GLY A 93 19.35 9.77 -15.38
CA GLY A 93 20.08 9.71 -14.10
C GLY A 93 19.15 9.50 -12.90
N ALA A 94 17.90 9.96 -12.99
CA ALA A 94 16.87 9.73 -11.99
C ALA A 94 16.41 8.26 -11.91
N ASP A 95 16.65 7.48 -12.97
CA ASP A 95 16.31 6.05 -13.03
C ASP A 95 17.46 5.18 -12.49
N VAL A 96 18.55 5.77 -11.97
CA VAL A 96 19.69 5.05 -11.37
C VAL A 96 19.92 5.54 -9.94
N GLN A 97 19.83 4.62 -8.98
CA GLN A 97 20.01 4.92 -7.58
C GLN A 97 21.23 4.22 -6.99
N VAL A 98 22.13 4.98 -6.39
CA VAL A 98 23.34 4.47 -5.74
C VAL A 98 23.26 4.77 -4.24
N ARG A 99 23.13 3.71 -3.42
CA ARG A 99 23.06 3.80 -1.97
C ARG A 99 24.35 3.26 -1.37
N VAL A 100 25.11 4.10 -0.67
CA VAL A 100 26.38 3.68 -0.04
C VAL A 100 26.13 3.40 1.44
N GLY A 101 26.33 2.15 1.84
CA GLY A 101 26.24 1.68 3.22
C GLY A 101 27.58 1.67 3.95
N ASN A 102 27.62 1.01 5.11
CA ASN A 102 28.86 0.80 5.86
C ASN A 102 29.62 -0.42 5.33
N GLY A 103 30.44 -0.20 4.30
CA GLY A 103 31.37 -1.21 3.77
C GLY A 103 30.94 -1.89 2.46
N SER A 104 29.76 -1.57 1.94
CA SER A 104 29.30 -1.92 0.61
C SER A 104 28.26 -0.91 0.13
N ALA A 105 28.01 -0.89 -1.16
CA ALA A 105 26.97 -0.10 -1.79
C ALA A 105 25.99 -1.01 -2.56
N THR A 106 24.81 -0.45 -2.79
CA THR A 106 23.78 -1.02 -3.64
C THR A 106 23.55 -0.06 -4.79
N VAL A 107 23.49 -0.61 -6.00
CA VAL A 107 23.14 0.14 -7.21
C VAL A 107 21.87 -0.46 -7.79
N GLU A 108 20.84 0.35 -7.95
CA GLU A 108 19.56 -0.01 -8.56
C GLU A 108 19.38 0.78 -9.86
N VAL A 109 18.78 0.14 -10.87
CA VAL A 109 18.29 0.81 -12.08
C VAL A 109 16.82 0.48 -12.29
N PHE A 110 16.05 1.48 -12.71
CA PHE A 110 14.60 1.45 -12.86
C PHE A 110 14.19 1.65 -14.33
N PRO A 111 14.44 0.66 -15.22
CA PRO A 111 14.08 0.78 -16.63
C PRO A 111 12.55 0.74 -16.84
N ASP A 112 12.11 1.14 -18.03
CA ASP A 112 10.72 0.97 -18.48
C ASP A 112 10.32 -0.51 -18.46
N ARG A 113 11.23 -1.38 -18.92
CA ARG A 113 11.09 -2.84 -18.90
C ARG A 113 12.43 -3.55 -18.69
N VAL A 114 12.38 -4.66 -17.96
CA VAL A 114 13.49 -5.62 -17.92
C VAL A 114 13.28 -6.65 -19.02
N THR A 115 14.27 -6.84 -19.90
CA THR A 115 14.15 -7.74 -21.07
C THR A 115 15.27 -8.76 -21.14
N SER A 116 15.03 -9.85 -21.87
CA SER A 116 16.11 -10.76 -22.28
C SER A 116 17.06 -10.08 -23.25
N ASP A 117 18.30 -10.57 -23.30
CA ASP A 117 19.39 -10.03 -24.11
C ASP A 117 19.06 -9.96 -25.63
N GLU A 118 18.07 -10.72 -26.10
CA GLU A 118 17.61 -10.74 -27.50
C GLU A 118 16.73 -9.53 -27.88
N PHE A 119 16.14 -8.85 -26.89
CA PHE A 119 15.30 -7.64 -27.05
C PHE A 119 15.92 -6.38 -26.42
N ALA A 120 17.18 -6.49 -26.01
CA ALA A 120 17.97 -5.46 -25.38
C ALA A 120 18.37 -4.35 -26.37
N GLY A 121 18.39 -3.09 -25.93
CA GLY A 121 18.78 -1.92 -26.75
C GLY A 121 17.63 -1.08 -27.35
N ALA A 122 16.36 -1.39 -27.07
CA ALA A 122 15.28 -0.43 -27.26
C ALA A 122 15.31 0.62 -26.14
N PRO A 123 15.03 1.92 -26.41
CA PRO A 123 15.03 2.95 -25.37
C PRO A 123 14.14 2.55 -24.19
N GLY A 124 14.68 2.65 -22.97
CA GLY A 124 13.98 2.28 -21.74
C GLY A 124 14.01 0.79 -21.38
N ASN A 125 14.50 -0.11 -22.24
CA ASN A 125 14.63 -1.53 -21.90
C ASN A 125 16.06 -1.86 -21.48
N VAL A 126 16.23 -2.59 -20.37
CA VAL A 126 17.56 -2.99 -19.87
C VAL A 126 17.59 -4.48 -19.52
N SER A 127 18.65 -5.18 -19.96
CA SER A 127 18.93 -6.55 -19.53
C SER A 127 19.91 -6.61 -18.35
N GLN A 128 19.94 -7.74 -17.62
CA GLN A 128 20.94 -7.98 -16.56
C GLN A 128 22.39 -7.86 -17.09
N GLU A 129 22.64 -8.30 -18.31
CA GLU A 129 23.98 -8.26 -18.90
C GLU A 129 24.38 -6.84 -19.29
N GLU A 130 23.45 -6.03 -19.80
CA GLU A 130 23.67 -4.60 -20.05
C GLU A 130 23.95 -3.85 -18.77
N PHE A 131 23.16 -4.08 -17.72
CA PHE A 131 23.38 -3.44 -16.43
C PHE A 131 24.74 -3.84 -15.83
N THR A 132 25.11 -5.12 -15.90
CA THR A 132 26.44 -5.59 -15.48
C THR A 132 27.55 -4.86 -16.25
N ARG A 133 27.43 -4.73 -17.58
CA ARG A 133 28.40 -4.00 -18.41
C ARG A 133 28.46 -2.51 -18.07
N ALA A 134 27.33 -1.88 -17.77
CA ALA A 134 27.26 -0.48 -17.37
C ALA A 134 27.97 -0.21 -16.04
N LEU A 135 27.76 -1.10 -15.05
CA LEU A 135 28.47 -1.05 -13.77
C LEU A 135 29.99 -1.22 -13.95
N GLN A 136 30.41 -2.15 -14.83
CA GLN A 136 31.83 -2.33 -15.16
C GLN A 136 32.44 -1.12 -15.86
N SER A 137 31.70 -0.44 -16.76
CA SER A 137 32.17 0.81 -17.36
C SER A 137 32.30 1.96 -16.36
N ALA A 138 31.49 1.95 -15.30
CA ALA A 138 31.62 2.87 -14.16
C ALA A 138 32.80 2.53 -13.22
N GLY A 139 33.58 1.48 -13.53
CA GLY A 139 34.76 1.06 -12.77
C GLY A 139 34.47 0.15 -11.58
N LEU A 140 33.27 -0.43 -11.50
CA LEU A 140 32.86 -1.32 -10.43
C LEU A 140 33.23 -2.78 -10.76
N ASP A 141 33.79 -3.49 -9.78
CA ASP A 141 34.09 -4.93 -9.90
C ASP A 141 32.83 -5.75 -9.60
N VAL A 142 32.04 -5.99 -10.64
CA VAL A 142 30.78 -6.76 -10.56
C VAL A 142 30.72 -7.84 -11.64
N SER A 143 30.10 -8.96 -11.29
CA SER A 143 29.78 -10.07 -12.19
C SER A 143 28.27 -10.21 -12.38
N ARG A 144 27.84 -10.94 -13.42
CA ARG A 144 26.42 -11.20 -13.68
C ARG A 144 25.70 -11.86 -12.48
N GLY A 145 26.43 -12.62 -11.66
CA GLY A 145 25.88 -13.26 -10.45
C GLY A 145 25.60 -12.31 -9.29
N ASP A 146 26.13 -11.09 -9.34
CA ASP A 146 25.93 -10.04 -8.31
C ASP A 146 24.71 -9.15 -8.64
N VAL A 147 24.12 -9.35 -9.83
CA VAL A 147 22.95 -8.63 -10.31
C VAL A 147 21.72 -9.53 -10.21
N SER A 148 20.67 -9.02 -9.56
CA SER A 148 19.37 -9.68 -9.46
C SER A 148 18.25 -8.83 -10.06
N GLU A 149 17.23 -9.50 -10.61
CA GLU A 149 15.96 -8.86 -10.95
C GLU A 149 15.20 -8.44 -9.70
N GLY A 150 14.53 -7.29 -9.80
CA GLY A 150 13.80 -6.67 -8.70
C GLY A 150 14.55 -5.49 -8.09
N VAL A 151 13.96 -4.95 -7.04
CA VAL A 151 14.43 -3.78 -6.29
C VAL A 151 14.57 -4.10 -4.81
N THR A 152 15.28 -3.25 -4.08
CA THR A 152 15.50 -3.40 -2.64
C THR A 152 14.23 -3.18 -1.81
N ASP A 153 14.21 -3.70 -0.58
CA ASP A 153 13.11 -3.46 0.38
C ASP A 153 12.85 -1.97 0.64
N GLN A 154 13.91 -1.15 0.64
CA GLN A 154 13.79 0.29 0.84
C GLN A 154 13.08 0.97 -0.35
N THR A 155 13.32 0.50 -1.57
CA THR A 155 12.61 0.95 -2.77
C THR A 155 11.14 0.54 -2.72
N TYR A 156 10.81 -0.67 -2.24
CA TYR A 156 9.42 -1.07 -1.99
C TYR A 156 8.73 -0.19 -0.95
N GLU A 157 9.39 0.13 0.17
CA GLU A 157 8.82 1.00 1.21
C GLU A 157 8.52 2.40 0.65
N THR A 158 9.46 2.95 -0.13
CA THR A 158 9.28 4.25 -0.80
C THR A 158 8.09 4.20 -1.76
N ALA A 159 8.02 3.17 -2.60
CA ALA A 159 6.92 3.00 -3.55
C ALA A 159 5.55 2.82 -2.86
N VAL A 160 5.50 2.05 -1.76
CA VAL A 160 4.26 1.88 -0.98
C VAL A 160 3.81 3.22 -0.41
N ASN A 161 4.72 4.01 0.17
CA ASN A 161 4.37 5.33 0.71
C ASN A 161 3.86 6.28 -0.39
N THR A 162 4.53 6.32 -1.55
CA THR A 162 4.08 7.13 -2.70
C THR A 162 2.71 6.69 -3.20
N LEU A 163 2.48 5.38 -3.35
CA LEU A 163 1.19 4.85 -3.81
C LEU A 163 0.08 5.08 -2.78
N ASP A 164 0.36 4.92 -1.49
CA ASP A 164 -0.61 5.19 -0.42
C ASP A 164 -1.03 6.66 -0.41
N ASN A 165 -0.07 7.57 -0.61
CA ASN A 165 -0.34 9.00 -0.80
C ASN A 165 -1.18 9.23 -2.07
N LYS A 166 -0.82 8.63 -3.23
CA LYS A 166 -1.61 8.77 -4.47
C LYS A 166 -3.07 8.30 -4.28
N VAL A 167 -3.28 7.15 -3.65
CA VAL A 167 -4.61 6.60 -3.37
C VAL A 167 -5.39 7.50 -2.39
N SER A 168 -4.72 8.06 -1.39
CA SER A 168 -5.34 8.96 -0.42
C SER A 168 -5.74 10.31 -1.05
N GLU A 169 -4.86 10.91 -1.85
CA GLU A 169 -5.07 12.24 -2.47
C GLU A 169 -6.03 12.20 -3.67
N SER A 170 -6.11 11.06 -4.38
CA SER A 170 -7.05 10.87 -5.50
C SER A 170 -8.52 10.82 -5.08
N GLY A 171 -8.81 10.84 -3.78
CA GLY A 171 -10.18 10.75 -3.25
C GLY A 171 -10.77 9.34 -3.31
N LEU A 172 -9.94 8.32 -3.61
CA LEU A 172 -10.32 6.91 -3.56
C LEU A 172 -10.38 6.43 -2.11
N ALA A 173 -11.42 6.87 -1.40
CA ALA A 173 -11.58 6.65 0.02
C ALA A 173 -11.58 5.15 0.39
N GLY A 174 -10.82 4.80 1.43
CA GLY A 174 -10.72 3.43 1.93
C GLY A 174 -9.80 2.51 1.12
N GLY A 175 -9.05 3.05 0.15
CA GLY A 175 -7.97 2.30 -0.48
C GLY A 175 -6.83 1.99 0.50
N SER A 176 -6.10 0.92 0.24
CA SER A 176 -4.93 0.52 1.03
C SER A 176 -3.83 -0.02 0.14
N VAL A 177 -2.59 0.29 0.51
CA VAL A 177 -1.38 -0.19 -0.18
C VAL A 177 -0.48 -0.89 0.81
N GLN A 178 -0.01 -2.09 0.46
CA GLN A 178 0.87 -2.88 1.30
C GLN A 178 1.77 -3.80 0.50
N THR A 179 2.89 -4.19 1.08
CA THR A 179 3.79 -5.20 0.51
C THR A 179 3.31 -6.61 0.86
N VAL A 180 3.29 -7.50 -0.13
CA VAL A 180 2.97 -8.92 0.04
C VAL A 180 4.02 -9.80 -0.62
N GLN A 181 4.52 -10.80 0.10
CA GLN A 181 5.45 -11.79 -0.44
C GLN A 181 4.69 -13.04 -0.88
N SER A 182 5.04 -13.62 -2.03
CA SER A 182 4.55 -14.93 -2.47
C SER A 182 5.64 -15.64 -3.25
N ALA A 183 5.83 -16.93 -2.96
CA ALA A 183 6.82 -17.78 -3.63
C ALA A 183 8.27 -17.22 -3.63
N GLY A 184 8.63 -16.40 -2.64
CA GLY A 184 9.95 -15.76 -2.54
C GLY A 184 10.07 -14.43 -3.30
N GLU A 185 9.02 -13.99 -3.99
CA GLU A 185 8.95 -12.71 -4.68
C GLU A 185 8.11 -11.70 -3.90
N GLN A 186 8.47 -10.43 -4.03
CA GLN A 186 7.83 -9.32 -3.35
C GLN A 186 6.94 -8.53 -4.32
N TYR A 187 5.73 -8.21 -3.87
CA TYR A 187 4.74 -7.50 -4.67
C TYR A 187 4.17 -6.35 -3.87
N ILE A 188 3.75 -5.29 -4.55
CA ILE A 188 2.87 -4.28 -3.99
C ILE A 188 1.44 -4.73 -4.26
N GLN A 189 0.63 -4.76 -3.21
CA GLN A 189 -0.81 -5.01 -3.28
C GLN A 189 -1.54 -3.71 -2.99
N ILE A 190 -2.37 -3.30 -3.94
CA ILE A 190 -3.20 -2.10 -3.89
C ILE A 190 -4.64 -2.58 -3.91
N GLU A 191 -5.42 -2.25 -2.88
CA GLU A 191 -6.84 -2.55 -2.80
C GLU A 191 -7.62 -1.25 -2.74
N VAL A 192 -8.54 -1.06 -3.68
CA VAL A 192 -9.41 0.11 -3.69
C VAL A 192 -10.87 -0.34 -3.73
N PRO A 193 -11.63 -0.11 -2.65
CA PRO A 193 -13.00 -0.57 -2.56
C PRO A 193 -13.91 0.23 -3.50
N ASN A 194 -14.94 -0.41 -4.04
CA ASN A 194 -15.93 0.20 -4.94
C ASN A 194 -15.39 0.85 -6.22
N GLN A 195 -14.11 0.62 -6.56
CA GLN A 195 -13.48 1.20 -7.74
C GLN A 195 -13.25 0.20 -8.85
N ASN A 196 -13.36 0.68 -10.08
CA ASN A 196 -13.13 -0.14 -11.26
C ASN A 196 -11.62 -0.30 -11.53
N ARG A 197 -11.28 -1.33 -12.30
CA ARG A 197 -9.87 -1.67 -12.55
C ARG A 197 -9.11 -0.57 -13.31
N SER A 198 -9.73 0.03 -14.32
CA SER A 198 -9.07 1.04 -15.16
C SER A 198 -8.70 2.29 -14.36
N GLU A 199 -9.60 2.78 -13.52
CA GLU A 199 -9.40 3.98 -12.72
C GLU A 199 -8.28 3.79 -11.69
N VAL A 200 -8.22 2.63 -11.04
CA VAL A 200 -7.10 2.30 -10.15
C VAL A 200 -5.81 2.14 -10.94
N GLN A 201 -5.87 1.48 -12.10
CA GLN A 201 -4.69 1.27 -12.94
C GLN A 201 -4.12 2.59 -13.46
N ASP A 202 -4.94 3.50 -13.97
CA ASP A 202 -4.53 4.81 -14.48
C ASP A 202 -3.85 5.64 -13.38
N LEU A 203 -4.26 5.48 -12.12
CA LEU A 203 -3.63 6.15 -10.98
C LEU A 203 -2.26 5.56 -10.58
N VAL A 204 -2.07 4.23 -10.72
CA VAL A 204 -0.92 3.52 -10.10
C VAL A 204 0.08 2.93 -11.10
N ALA A 205 -0.26 2.88 -12.38
CA ALA A 205 0.63 2.35 -13.42
C ALA A 205 1.77 3.31 -13.74
N ASP A 206 1.44 4.61 -13.82
CA ASP A 206 2.37 5.67 -14.18
C ASP A 206 3.19 6.13 -12.96
N GLN A 207 4.47 6.45 -13.18
CA GLN A 207 5.35 6.91 -12.10
C GLN A 207 4.84 8.24 -11.54
N GLY A 208 4.26 9.09 -12.40
CA GLY A 208 3.78 10.41 -12.02
C GLY A 208 4.92 11.39 -11.75
N ARG A 209 6.04 11.27 -12.46
CA ARG A 209 7.16 12.21 -12.37
C ARG A 209 6.79 13.49 -13.11
N VAL A 210 6.57 14.56 -12.35
CA VAL A 210 6.21 15.89 -12.87
C VAL A 210 7.41 16.82 -12.91
N THR A 211 7.92 17.13 -14.10
CA THR A 211 9.02 18.08 -14.26
C THR A 211 8.55 19.37 -14.92
N THR A 212 9.21 20.48 -14.56
CA THR A 212 9.05 21.75 -15.27
C THR A 212 10.26 21.94 -16.18
N VAL A 213 10.02 22.11 -17.48
CA VAL A 213 11.06 22.30 -18.49
C VAL A 213 10.95 23.70 -19.07
N ALA A 214 12.05 24.45 -19.02
CA ALA A 214 12.19 25.73 -19.70
C ALA A 214 12.60 25.49 -21.15
N TYR A 215 11.77 25.90 -22.11
CA TYR A 215 12.02 25.85 -23.54
C TYR A 215 12.13 27.26 -24.11
N PHE A 216 13.25 27.60 -24.75
CA PHE A 216 13.55 28.98 -25.14
C PHE A 216 14.51 29.05 -26.35
N PRO A 217 14.47 30.15 -27.13
CA PRO A 217 15.40 30.36 -28.23
C PRO A 217 16.82 30.63 -27.72
N VAL A 218 17.83 30.15 -28.45
CA VAL A 218 19.25 30.43 -28.18
C VAL A 218 19.89 31.13 -29.37
N GLU A 219 20.81 32.06 -29.10
CA GLU A 219 21.55 32.76 -30.15
C GLU A 219 22.72 31.91 -30.65
N GLY A 220 22.78 31.69 -31.97
CA GLY A 220 23.88 31.00 -32.64
C GLY A 220 23.50 29.63 -33.20
N ASN A 221 24.42 29.05 -33.98
CA ASN A 221 24.24 27.74 -34.63
C ASN A 221 24.74 26.56 -33.80
N GLU A 222 25.25 26.80 -32.58
CA GLU A 222 25.77 25.76 -31.69
C GLU A 222 24.85 25.61 -30.48
N THR A 223 24.39 24.39 -30.21
CA THR A 223 23.58 24.08 -29.03
C THR A 223 24.45 24.17 -27.77
N PRO A 224 24.10 25.00 -26.79
CA PRO A 224 24.84 25.07 -25.53
C PRO A 224 24.95 23.71 -24.83
N ALA A 225 26.09 23.46 -24.18
CA ALA A 225 26.38 22.16 -23.55
C ALA A 225 25.42 21.77 -22.41
N TYR A 226 24.70 22.76 -21.84
CA TYR A 226 23.71 22.53 -20.78
C TYR A 226 22.31 22.21 -21.32
N CYS A 227 22.08 22.33 -22.63
CA CYS A 227 20.78 22.00 -23.21
C CYS A 227 20.57 20.50 -23.23
N GLU A 228 19.39 20.08 -22.79
CA GLU A 228 18.99 18.68 -22.79
C GLU A 228 18.42 18.30 -24.16
N PRO A 229 18.74 17.10 -24.68
CA PRO A 229 18.09 16.61 -25.89
C PRO A 229 16.61 16.42 -25.58
N GLY A 230 15.75 17.19 -26.26
CA GLY A 230 14.31 17.10 -26.04
C GLY A 230 13.78 15.73 -26.40
N SER A 231 13.49 14.95 -25.37
CA SER A 231 12.96 13.60 -25.44
C SER A 231 11.57 13.58 -24.80
N TRP A 232 10.69 14.50 -25.21
CA TRP A 232 9.35 14.66 -24.61
C TRP A 232 8.17 14.14 -25.44
N ASP A 233 8.44 13.38 -26.51
CA ASP A 233 7.40 12.87 -27.43
C ASP A 233 7.63 11.38 -27.75
N ASN A 234 7.02 10.48 -26.98
CA ASN A 234 6.99 9.03 -27.29
C ASN A 234 5.96 8.66 -28.40
N ALA A 235 5.46 9.65 -29.15
CA ALA A 235 4.50 9.46 -30.24
C ALA A 235 5.04 10.04 -31.55
N SER A 236 5.47 9.16 -32.46
CA SER A 236 5.64 9.36 -33.90
C SER A 236 6.11 10.74 -34.39
N SER A 237 7.40 10.81 -34.76
CA SER A 237 8.04 11.84 -35.58
C SER A 237 8.01 13.27 -35.05
N ASN A 238 9.20 13.73 -34.63
CA ASN A 238 9.61 15.12 -34.37
C ASN A 238 9.52 15.63 -32.91
N GLY A 239 9.92 14.80 -31.93
CA GLY A 239 10.21 15.23 -30.55
C GLY A 239 11.50 16.01 -30.36
N THR A 240 12.33 16.14 -31.39
CA THR A 240 13.60 16.86 -31.33
C THR A 240 13.42 18.36 -31.17
N VAL A 241 14.19 18.96 -30.28
CA VAL A 241 14.32 20.42 -30.14
C VAL A 241 14.76 21.01 -31.49
N PRO A 242 14.04 21.99 -32.06
CA PRO A 242 14.44 22.65 -33.30
C PRO A 242 15.83 23.31 -33.17
N GLU A 243 16.55 23.42 -34.29
CA GLU A 243 17.79 24.21 -34.33
C GLU A 243 17.52 25.65 -33.85
N GLY A 244 18.39 26.17 -32.98
CA GLY A 244 18.23 27.49 -32.37
C GLY A 244 17.29 27.54 -31.16
N TYR A 245 16.87 26.38 -30.64
CA TYR A 245 16.15 26.27 -29.36
C TYR A 245 16.92 25.40 -28.37
N CYS A 246 16.67 25.69 -27.10
CA CYS A 246 17.21 24.96 -25.97
C CYS A 246 16.07 24.58 -25.03
N SER A 247 16.30 23.51 -24.29
CA SER A 247 15.37 23.01 -23.30
C SER A 247 16.13 22.47 -22.11
N VAL A 248 15.70 22.84 -20.91
CA VAL A 248 16.37 22.49 -19.66
C VAL A 248 15.32 22.19 -18.59
N THR A 249 15.45 21.07 -17.90
CA THR A 249 14.66 20.77 -16.72
C THR A 249 15.06 21.71 -15.58
N VAL A 250 14.14 22.57 -15.17
CA VAL A 250 14.36 23.61 -14.14
C VAL A 250 13.76 23.25 -12.79
N LEU A 251 12.79 22.32 -12.75
CA LEU A 251 12.27 21.72 -11.53
C LEU A 251 12.07 20.22 -11.76
N ASP A 252 12.57 19.41 -10.82
CA ASP A 252 12.30 17.99 -10.74
C ASP A 252 11.31 17.68 -9.61
N SER A 253 10.53 16.63 -9.79
CA SER A 253 9.29 16.38 -9.08
C SER A 253 9.43 16.00 -7.61
N GLN A 254 10.65 15.69 -7.15
CA GLN A 254 10.87 15.04 -5.85
C GLN A 254 11.34 16.00 -4.75
N GLU A 255 11.94 17.15 -5.10
CA GLU A 255 12.61 18.03 -4.12
C GLU A 255 12.18 19.50 -4.24
N GLY A 256 11.59 19.88 -5.38
CA GLY A 256 11.29 21.28 -5.68
C GLY A 256 9.98 21.83 -5.09
N PHE A 257 9.07 20.98 -4.64
CA PHE A 257 7.69 21.38 -4.30
C PHE A 257 7.45 21.34 -2.78
N GLN A 258 7.00 22.47 -2.22
CA GLN A 258 6.67 22.61 -0.80
C GLN A 258 5.18 22.42 -0.52
N ASP A 259 4.32 23.09 -1.29
CA ASP A 259 2.88 23.10 -1.07
C ASP A 259 2.14 23.09 -2.41
N ILE A 260 1.18 22.16 -2.54
CA ILE A 260 0.37 21.97 -3.73
C ILE A 260 -1.09 22.19 -3.33
N GLN A 261 -1.66 23.28 -3.83
CA GLN A 261 -3.03 23.66 -3.52
C GLN A 261 -4.03 22.92 -4.40
N PRO A 262 -5.30 22.77 -3.95
CA PRO A 262 -6.34 22.13 -4.75
C PRO A 262 -6.53 22.78 -6.12
N VAL A 263 -6.92 21.99 -7.12
CA VAL A 263 -7.25 22.50 -8.47
C VAL A 263 -8.22 23.68 -8.38
N GLN A 264 -7.83 24.78 -9.02
CA GLN A 264 -8.65 25.97 -9.20
C GLN A 264 -8.95 26.17 -10.68
N GLN A 265 -9.93 27.03 -10.98
CA GLN A 265 -10.31 27.34 -12.35
C GLN A 265 -10.46 28.85 -12.52
N GLU A 266 -9.82 29.39 -13.53
CA GLU A 266 -9.94 30.80 -13.92
C GLU A 266 -10.30 30.88 -15.39
N SER A 267 -11.36 31.62 -15.73
CA SER A 267 -11.85 31.78 -17.11
C SER A 267 -12.12 30.45 -17.87
N GLY A 268 -12.35 29.35 -17.16
CA GLY A 268 -12.58 28.02 -17.72
C GLY A 268 -11.33 27.15 -17.83
N GLU A 269 -10.14 27.71 -17.60
CA GLU A 269 -8.87 26.98 -17.62
C GLU A 269 -8.51 26.49 -16.21
N PRO A 270 -8.35 25.18 -16.01
CA PRO A 270 -7.98 24.62 -14.72
C PRO A 270 -6.48 24.71 -14.48
N PHE A 271 -6.10 25.00 -13.24
CA PHE A 271 -4.71 25.10 -12.82
C PHE A 271 -4.48 24.59 -11.40
N VAL A 272 -3.25 24.18 -11.14
CA VAL A 272 -2.73 23.76 -9.84
C VAL A 272 -1.77 24.85 -9.35
N PRO A 273 -2.07 25.56 -8.25
CA PRO A 273 -1.12 26.45 -7.61
C PRO A 273 -0.03 25.64 -6.90
N VAL A 274 1.23 26.01 -7.15
CA VAL A 274 2.42 25.33 -6.66
C VAL A 274 3.29 26.33 -5.92
N THR A 275 3.75 25.96 -4.73
CA THR A 275 4.77 26.70 -3.97
C THR A 275 6.04 25.87 -3.93
N LEU A 276 7.18 26.49 -4.24
CA LEU A 276 8.49 25.84 -4.23
C LEU A 276 9.09 25.78 -2.84
N THR A 277 10.05 24.87 -2.65
CA THR A 277 10.88 24.80 -1.44
C THR A 277 11.91 25.92 -1.42
N GLU A 278 12.37 26.31 -0.22
CA GLU A 278 13.48 27.27 -0.03
C GLU A 278 14.81 26.80 -0.66
N GLU A 279 14.93 25.50 -0.98
CA GLU A 279 16.11 24.95 -1.64
C GLU A 279 16.01 25.07 -3.17
N ALA A 280 14.80 25.14 -3.73
CA ALA A 280 14.55 25.16 -5.17
C ALA A 280 14.21 26.55 -5.72
N ASP A 281 13.68 27.46 -4.91
CA ASP A 281 13.21 28.77 -5.37
C ASP A 281 14.30 29.66 -5.99
N GLY A 282 15.45 29.79 -5.35
CA GLY A 282 16.60 30.57 -5.84
C GLY A 282 17.18 30.00 -7.14
N PRO A 283 17.57 28.71 -7.19
CA PRO A 283 18.03 28.07 -8.42
C PRO A 283 17.02 28.17 -9.57
N PHE A 284 15.73 28.04 -9.27
CA PHE A 284 14.66 28.19 -10.26
C PHE A 284 14.58 29.62 -10.79
N ALA A 285 14.52 30.63 -9.91
CA ALA A 285 14.47 32.04 -10.29
C ALA A 285 15.71 32.45 -11.11
N GLN A 286 16.89 32.00 -10.70
CA GLN A 286 18.12 32.21 -11.43
C GLN A 286 18.07 31.60 -12.84
N SER A 287 17.57 30.36 -12.96
CA SER A 287 17.36 29.72 -14.28
C SER A 287 16.39 30.52 -15.15
N MET A 288 15.32 31.09 -14.58
CA MET A 288 14.38 31.95 -15.31
C MET A 288 15.05 33.25 -15.79
N GLN A 289 15.97 33.82 -15.02
CA GLN A 289 16.75 34.99 -15.45
C GLN A 289 17.72 34.62 -16.58
N ASP A 290 18.51 33.56 -16.38
CA ASP A 290 19.54 33.12 -17.32
C ASP A 290 18.97 32.72 -18.68
N TYR A 291 17.77 32.13 -18.68
CA TYR A 291 17.08 31.68 -19.90
C TYR A 291 16.11 32.72 -20.47
N GLY A 292 16.13 33.96 -19.97
CA GLY A 292 15.39 35.08 -20.55
C GLY A 292 13.89 35.12 -20.22
N PHE A 293 13.39 34.28 -19.31
CA PHE A 293 11.99 34.31 -18.83
C PHE A 293 11.70 35.49 -17.90
N ALA A 294 12.73 36.12 -17.33
CA ALA A 294 12.59 37.32 -16.52
C ALA A 294 12.33 38.60 -17.35
N ASP A 295 12.55 38.58 -18.68
CA ASP A 295 12.27 39.72 -19.56
C ASP A 295 10.79 39.78 -19.92
N ARG A 296 10.14 40.92 -19.63
CA ARG A 296 8.74 41.16 -20.01
C ARG A 296 8.53 41.16 -21.53
N ALA A 297 9.56 41.38 -22.35
CA ALA A 297 9.45 41.24 -23.80
C ALA A 297 9.24 39.78 -24.23
N ASN A 298 9.69 38.83 -23.42
CA ASN A 298 9.58 37.39 -23.65
C ASN A 298 8.35 36.78 -22.96
N ALA A 299 7.71 37.52 -22.05
CA ALA A 299 6.50 37.10 -21.37
C ALA A 299 5.36 36.78 -22.36
N SER A 300 4.65 35.68 -22.10
CA SER A 300 3.52 35.21 -22.93
C SER A 300 3.84 35.00 -24.42
N THR A 301 5.10 34.79 -24.79
CA THR A 301 5.52 34.53 -26.19
C THR A 301 5.39 33.07 -26.61
N CYS A 302 5.05 32.17 -25.68
CA CYS A 302 5.00 30.74 -25.95
C CYS A 302 4.02 30.36 -27.07
N ARG A 303 4.52 29.63 -28.06
CA ARG A 303 3.76 29.04 -29.17
C ARG A 303 4.23 27.60 -29.40
N PHE A 304 4.34 26.82 -28.32
CA PHE A 304 4.88 25.46 -28.36
C PHE A 304 4.08 24.55 -29.27
N ASP A 305 2.76 24.45 -29.05
CA ASP A 305 1.89 23.54 -29.79
C ASP A 305 1.66 23.94 -31.26
N GLU A 306 1.77 25.24 -31.58
CA GLU A 306 1.54 25.76 -32.94
C GLU A 306 2.80 25.73 -33.81
N SER A 307 3.93 26.16 -33.26
CA SER A 307 5.14 26.46 -34.03
C SER A 307 6.45 26.09 -33.34
N ARG A 308 6.39 25.56 -32.11
CA ARG A 308 7.56 25.32 -31.25
C ARG A 308 8.45 26.56 -31.11
N THR A 309 7.85 27.73 -30.91
CA THR A 309 8.59 29.01 -30.76
C THR A 309 8.28 29.75 -29.46
N GLY A 310 9.15 30.72 -29.13
CA GLY A 310 9.01 31.58 -27.95
C GLY A 310 9.60 30.97 -26.67
N HIS A 311 9.32 31.63 -25.55
CA HIS A 311 9.71 31.18 -24.21
C HIS A 311 8.54 30.45 -23.55
N CYS A 312 8.70 29.14 -23.36
CA CYS A 312 7.67 28.25 -22.86
C CYS A 312 8.15 27.52 -21.59
N LEU A 313 7.34 27.58 -20.54
CA LEU A 313 7.41 26.63 -19.44
C LEU A 313 6.51 25.45 -19.79
N LEU A 314 7.12 24.27 -19.89
CA LEU A 314 6.45 23.02 -20.18
C LEU A 314 6.24 22.27 -18.86
N THR A 315 5.03 21.79 -18.64
CA THR A 315 4.73 20.81 -17.60
C THR A 315 4.80 19.44 -18.25
N VAL A 316 5.78 18.65 -17.83
CA VAL A 316 6.05 17.33 -18.38
C VAL A 316 5.71 16.29 -17.32
N VAL A 317 4.91 15.29 -17.68
CA VAL A 317 4.58 14.16 -16.81
C VAL A 317 5.06 12.88 -17.47
N ASP A 318 5.95 12.15 -16.80
CA ASP A 318 6.55 10.90 -17.29
C ASP A 318 7.10 11.03 -18.73
N GLY A 319 7.80 12.14 -18.99
CA GLY A 319 8.39 12.42 -20.29
C GLY A 319 7.41 12.83 -21.39
N ARG A 320 6.15 13.15 -21.06
CA ARG A 320 5.16 13.70 -22.02
C ARG A 320 4.82 15.14 -21.66
N VAL A 321 4.83 16.05 -22.63
CA VAL A 321 4.34 17.43 -22.41
C VAL A 321 2.83 17.39 -22.21
N VAL A 322 2.37 17.69 -20.98
CA VAL A 322 0.95 17.74 -20.63
C VAL A 322 0.38 19.15 -20.83
N TYR A 323 1.22 20.16 -20.64
CA TYR A 323 0.84 21.54 -20.85
C TYR A 323 2.04 22.42 -21.22
N SER A 324 1.79 23.46 -22.01
CA SER A 324 2.80 24.45 -22.40
C SER A 324 2.23 25.87 -22.22
N ALA A 325 2.98 26.76 -21.56
CA ALA A 325 2.59 28.16 -21.44
C ALA A 325 3.77 29.11 -21.36
N GLY A 326 3.52 30.36 -21.72
CA GLY A 326 4.46 31.45 -21.45
C GLY A 326 4.29 31.95 -20.02
N VAL A 327 5.35 32.53 -19.48
CA VAL A 327 5.32 33.21 -18.18
C VAL A 327 4.55 34.53 -18.30
N GLU A 328 3.63 34.81 -17.37
CA GLU A 328 2.90 36.08 -17.32
C GLU A 328 3.81 37.25 -16.95
N GLY A 329 3.48 38.47 -17.39
CA GLY A 329 4.34 39.64 -17.23
C GLY A 329 4.68 40.02 -15.77
N ASP A 330 3.79 39.71 -14.83
CA ASP A 330 4.03 39.94 -13.40
C ASP A 330 4.94 38.87 -12.80
N LEU A 331 4.74 37.60 -13.18
CA LEU A 331 5.62 36.49 -12.77
C LEU A 331 7.02 36.66 -13.37
N ALA A 332 7.12 37.03 -14.65
CA ALA A 332 8.39 37.35 -15.32
C ALA A 332 9.15 38.47 -14.58
N ALA A 333 8.44 39.54 -14.20
CA ALA A 333 9.02 40.63 -13.44
C ALA A 333 9.49 40.19 -12.05
N SER A 334 8.77 39.27 -11.40
CA SER A 334 9.16 38.74 -10.10
C SER A 334 10.47 37.98 -10.17
N PHE A 335 10.76 37.26 -11.27
CA PHE A 335 12.05 36.59 -11.46
C PHE A 335 13.21 37.56 -11.62
N ALA A 336 12.99 38.77 -12.16
CA ALA A 336 14.03 39.79 -12.33
C ALA A 336 14.44 40.49 -11.01
N THR A 337 13.78 40.15 -9.91
CA THR A 337 13.92 40.78 -8.60
C THR A 337 13.95 39.69 -7.52
N ASP A 338 14.25 40.06 -6.28
CA ASP A 338 14.16 39.11 -5.15
C ASP A 338 12.70 38.82 -4.74
N ASP A 339 11.69 39.37 -5.45
CA ASP A 339 10.27 39.21 -5.10
C ASP A 339 9.78 37.76 -5.25
N PHE A 340 10.31 37.00 -6.21
CA PHE A 340 9.93 35.59 -6.37
C PHE A 340 10.39 34.75 -5.19
N GLU A 341 11.64 34.90 -4.71
CA GLU A 341 12.16 34.17 -3.54
C GLU A 341 11.36 34.49 -2.26
N ASN A 342 10.80 35.69 -2.15
CA ASN A 342 9.92 36.03 -1.03
C ASN A 342 8.55 35.35 -1.10
N ARG A 343 8.10 34.95 -2.29
CA ARG A 343 6.81 34.30 -2.56
C ARG A 343 6.94 33.32 -3.73
N PRO A 344 7.58 32.15 -3.53
CA PRO A 344 8.02 31.30 -4.63
C PRO A 344 6.88 30.42 -5.14
N ALA A 345 5.82 31.06 -5.62
CA ALA A 345 4.59 30.42 -6.03
C ALA A 345 4.27 30.73 -7.49
N TYR A 346 3.84 29.70 -8.23
CA TYR A 346 3.37 29.83 -9.60
C TYR A 346 2.17 28.92 -9.83
N ARG A 347 1.59 29.01 -11.04
CA ARG A 347 0.44 28.19 -11.45
C ARG A 347 0.85 27.33 -12.63
N THR A 348 0.62 26.03 -12.54
CA THR A 348 0.68 25.14 -13.69
C THR A 348 -0.73 24.82 -14.15
N PHE A 349 -1.02 25.03 -15.43
CA PHE A 349 -2.34 24.78 -16.00
C PHE A 349 -2.41 23.38 -16.60
N ALA A 350 -3.63 22.92 -16.86
CA ALA A 350 -3.87 21.67 -17.57
C ALA A 350 -4.99 21.83 -18.62
N PRO A 351 -5.06 20.95 -19.63
CA PRO A 351 -6.09 21.04 -20.66
C PRO A 351 -7.52 20.89 -20.15
N ASN A 352 -7.72 20.19 -19.03
CA ASN A 352 -9.03 19.93 -18.43
C ASN A 352 -8.90 19.58 -16.93
N ILE A 353 -10.03 19.59 -16.21
CA ILE A 353 -10.08 19.37 -14.76
C ILE A 353 -9.54 17.98 -14.38
N SER A 354 -9.81 16.94 -15.16
CA SER A 354 -9.33 15.58 -14.89
C SER A 354 -7.80 15.54 -14.91
N THR A 355 -7.19 16.13 -15.94
CA THR A 355 -5.72 16.21 -16.05
C THR A 355 -5.12 17.10 -14.96
N ALA A 356 -5.80 18.19 -14.56
CA ALA A 356 -5.37 19.01 -13.43
C ALA A 356 -5.40 18.25 -12.10
N GLN A 357 -6.42 17.42 -11.88
CA GLN A 357 -6.54 16.57 -10.69
C GLN A 357 -5.44 15.51 -10.65
N GLU A 358 -5.19 14.84 -11.78
CA GLU A 358 -4.09 13.87 -11.91
C GLU A 358 -2.73 14.54 -11.66
N LEU A 359 -2.51 15.73 -12.24
CA LEU A 359 -1.31 16.53 -12.01
C LEU A 359 -1.16 16.92 -10.53
N GLN A 360 -2.23 17.35 -9.86
CA GLN A 360 -2.23 17.67 -8.43
C GLN A 360 -1.83 16.45 -7.59
N VAL A 361 -2.43 15.28 -7.86
CA VAL A 361 -2.12 14.04 -7.14
C VAL A 361 -0.66 13.63 -7.33
N ASN A 362 -0.15 13.70 -8.57
CA ASN A 362 1.25 13.39 -8.86
C ASN A 362 2.22 14.38 -8.19
N LEU A 363 1.89 15.68 -8.16
CA LEU A 363 2.67 16.70 -7.47
C LEU A 363 2.67 16.54 -5.94
N GLN A 364 1.55 16.09 -5.35
CA GLN A 364 1.42 15.89 -3.90
C GLN A 364 2.07 14.59 -3.42
N ALA A 365 1.85 13.49 -4.14
CA ALA A 365 2.34 12.18 -3.75
C ALA A 365 3.80 11.93 -4.16
N GLY A 366 4.28 12.65 -5.17
CA GLY A 366 5.60 12.46 -5.77
C GLY A 366 5.63 11.31 -6.79
N ALA A 367 6.82 11.09 -7.35
CA ALA A 367 7.06 10.06 -8.36
C ALA A 367 7.33 8.69 -7.73
N LEU A 368 6.83 7.63 -8.35
CA LEU A 368 7.24 6.27 -8.00
C LEU A 368 8.70 6.05 -8.36
N PRO A 369 9.52 5.46 -7.46
CA PRO A 369 10.93 5.22 -7.73
C PRO A 369 11.13 4.24 -8.90
N ALA A 370 10.20 3.29 -9.06
CA ALA A 370 10.19 2.29 -10.11
C ALA A 370 8.77 2.09 -10.64
N ARG A 371 8.63 1.69 -11.90
CA ARG A 371 7.32 1.36 -12.49
C ARG A 371 6.73 0.11 -11.87
N LEU A 372 5.41 0.08 -11.78
CA LEU A 372 4.66 -1.08 -11.33
C LEU A 372 4.37 -2.01 -12.52
N ASP A 373 4.86 -3.25 -12.48
CA ASP A 373 4.63 -4.22 -13.56
C ASP A 373 3.28 -4.92 -13.42
N ILE A 374 2.22 -4.23 -13.88
CA ILE A 374 0.86 -4.76 -13.81
C ILE A 374 0.68 -5.98 -14.72
N ASP A 375 1.50 -6.11 -15.78
CA ASP A 375 1.43 -7.22 -16.74
C ASP A 375 2.02 -8.51 -16.15
N ALA A 376 3.11 -8.43 -15.39
CA ALA A 376 3.66 -9.54 -14.60
C ALA A 376 2.85 -9.83 -13.32
N GLY A 377 1.99 -8.90 -12.92
CA GLY A 377 1.14 -8.99 -11.75
C GLY A 377 -0.15 -9.79 -11.93
N THR A 378 -1.02 -9.68 -10.92
CA THR A 378 -2.41 -10.12 -10.99
C THR A 378 -3.34 -8.97 -10.61
N SER A 379 -4.52 -8.95 -11.21
CA SER A 379 -5.54 -7.95 -10.88
C SER A 379 -6.89 -8.64 -10.79
N GLN A 380 -7.62 -8.31 -9.72
CA GLN A 380 -8.91 -8.87 -9.40
C GLN A 380 -9.90 -7.73 -9.28
N PHE A 381 -11.06 -7.87 -9.92
CA PHE A 381 -12.17 -6.93 -9.79
C PHE A 381 -13.41 -7.70 -9.34
N ILE A 382 -14.01 -7.25 -8.24
CA ILE A 382 -15.24 -7.81 -7.68
C ILE A 382 -16.32 -6.74 -7.77
N LEU A 383 -17.43 -7.07 -8.43
CA LEU A 383 -18.55 -6.14 -8.54
C LEU A 383 -19.15 -5.87 -7.15
N PRO A 384 -19.45 -4.61 -6.79
CA PRO A 384 -20.08 -4.27 -5.51
C PRO A 384 -21.37 -5.06 -5.22
N ASP A 385 -22.23 -5.27 -6.21
CA ASP A 385 -23.47 -6.08 -6.06
C ASP A 385 -23.17 -7.56 -5.71
N LEU A 386 -22.07 -8.11 -6.22
CA LEU A 386 -21.66 -9.47 -5.89
C LEU A 386 -21.11 -9.54 -4.46
N ALA A 387 -20.30 -8.56 -4.07
CA ALA A 387 -19.77 -8.45 -2.72
C ALA A 387 -20.90 -8.28 -1.68
N GLU A 388 -21.95 -7.49 -1.99
CA GLU A 388 -23.11 -7.36 -1.12
C GLU A 388 -23.85 -8.71 -0.94
N LYS A 389 -23.99 -9.50 -2.01
CA LYS A 389 -24.54 -10.86 -1.93
C LYS A 389 -23.67 -11.76 -1.06
N PHE A 390 -22.35 -11.72 -1.24
CA PHE A 390 -21.40 -12.49 -0.43
C PHE A 390 -21.45 -12.10 1.05
N LYS A 391 -21.59 -10.82 1.38
CA LYS A 391 -21.81 -10.33 2.74
C LYS A 391 -23.09 -10.89 3.35
N ARG A 392 -24.20 -10.86 2.61
CA ARG A 392 -25.49 -11.44 3.06
C ARG A 392 -25.39 -12.96 3.24
N PHE A 393 -24.78 -13.68 2.29
CA PHE A 393 -24.60 -15.13 2.39
C PHE A 393 -23.67 -15.53 3.52
N SER A 394 -22.62 -14.75 3.81
CA SER A 394 -21.73 -14.97 4.95
C SER A 394 -22.48 -14.88 6.28
N LEU A 395 -23.34 -13.86 6.44
CA LEU A 395 -24.19 -13.72 7.62
C LEU A 395 -25.16 -14.90 7.77
N ILE A 396 -25.85 -15.26 6.68
CA ILE A 396 -26.80 -16.39 6.68
C ILE A 396 -26.06 -17.70 7.02
N THR A 397 -24.89 -17.93 6.44
CA THR A 397 -24.07 -19.13 6.69
C THR A 397 -23.64 -19.21 8.14
N GLY A 398 -23.19 -18.09 8.73
CA GLY A 398 -22.86 -18.01 10.16
C GLY A 398 -24.06 -18.34 11.05
N LEU A 399 -25.24 -17.79 10.74
CA LEU A 399 -26.47 -18.08 11.49
C LEU A 399 -26.87 -19.55 11.40
N ILE A 400 -26.78 -20.14 10.20
CA ILE A 400 -27.04 -21.56 9.98
C ILE A 400 -26.06 -22.43 10.76
N ALA A 401 -24.76 -22.07 10.79
CA ALA A 401 -23.75 -22.80 11.55
C ALA A 401 -24.06 -22.80 13.06
N VAL A 402 -24.39 -21.64 13.64
CA VAL A 402 -24.80 -21.54 15.05
C VAL A 402 -26.07 -22.36 15.32
N LEU A 403 -27.06 -22.30 14.44
CA LEU A 403 -28.30 -23.05 14.58
C LEU A 403 -28.03 -24.57 14.52
N ALA A 404 -27.24 -25.02 13.55
CA ALA A 404 -26.86 -26.43 13.40
C ALA A 404 -26.13 -26.96 14.65
N VAL A 405 -25.21 -26.17 15.20
CA VAL A 405 -24.56 -26.46 16.49
C VAL A 405 -25.58 -26.55 17.61
N ALA A 406 -26.44 -25.55 17.77
CA ALA A 406 -27.42 -25.50 18.85
C ALA A 406 -28.34 -26.73 18.82
N VAL A 407 -28.83 -27.11 17.64
CA VAL A 407 -29.65 -28.31 17.43
C VAL A 407 -28.86 -29.57 17.77
N THR A 408 -27.61 -29.69 17.30
CA THR A 408 -26.77 -30.88 17.53
C THR A 408 -26.51 -31.10 19.03
N VAL A 409 -26.13 -30.04 19.74
CA VAL A 409 -25.89 -30.07 21.20
C VAL A 409 -27.19 -30.37 21.95
N PHE A 410 -28.31 -29.75 21.57
CA PHE A 410 -29.60 -29.99 22.20
C PHE A 410 -30.06 -31.45 22.04
N ILE A 411 -29.93 -32.03 20.83
CA ILE A 411 -30.26 -33.43 20.57
C ILE A 411 -29.36 -34.38 21.38
N ARG A 412 -28.06 -34.06 21.49
CA ARG A 412 -27.07 -34.89 22.18
C ARG A 412 -27.27 -34.96 23.69
N TYR A 413 -27.49 -33.82 24.34
CA TYR A 413 -27.60 -33.73 25.80
C TYR A 413 -29.04 -33.82 26.32
N ARG A 414 -30.02 -33.37 25.53
CA ARG A 414 -31.44 -33.27 25.92
C ARG A 414 -31.71 -32.50 27.22
N ASP A 415 -30.71 -31.78 27.74
CA ASP A 415 -30.81 -30.94 28.93
C ASP A 415 -30.46 -29.49 28.57
N PRO A 416 -31.44 -28.56 28.66
CA PRO A 416 -31.20 -27.13 28.43
C PRO A 416 -30.12 -26.52 29.32
N ARG A 417 -29.90 -27.06 30.53
CA ARG A 417 -28.91 -26.56 31.49
C ARG A 417 -27.46 -26.75 31.00
N VAL A 418 -27.24 -27.72 30.10
CA VAL A 418 -25.92 -27.99 29.48
C VAL A 418 -25.84 -27.33 28.11
N ALA A 419 -26.91 -27.42 27.31
CA ALA A 419 -26.93 -26.95 25.94
C ALA A 419 -26.90 -25.42 25.81
N ILE A 420 -27.68 -24.68 26.63
CA ILE A 420 -27.75 -23.21 26.53
C ILE A 420 -26.40 -22.56 26.85
N PRO A 421 -25.70 -22.89 27.95
CA PRO A 421 -24.39 -22.32 28.22
C PRO A 421 -23.35 -22.65 27.15
N MET A 422 -23.46 -23.81 26.50
CA MET A 422 -22.55 -24.21 25.42
C MET A 422 -22.71 -23.28 24.21
N VAL A 423 -23.94 -23.05 23.77
CA VAL A 423 -24.25 -22.13 22.66
C VAL A 423 -23.85 -20.68 23.00
N LEU A 424 -24.15 -20.22 24.22
CA LEU A 424 -23.76 -18.88 24.66
C LEU A 424 -22.23 -18.70 24.71
N THR A 425 -21.50 -19.73 25.12
CA THR A 425 -20.03 -19.70 25.14
C THR A 425 -19.47 -19.62 23.72
N ALA A 426 -20.01 -20.40 22.78
CA ALA A 426 -19.62 -20.35 21.37
C ALA A 426 -19.91 -18.97 20.74
N LEU A 427 -21.08 -18.37 21.03
CA LEU A 427 -21.41 -17.03 20.57
C LEU A 427 -20.48 -15.95 21.16
N ALA A 428 -20.15 -16.05 22.45
CA ALA A 428 -19.21 -15.14 23.09
C ALA A 428 -17.81 -15.24 22.45
N GLU A 429 -17.37 -16.43 22.06
CA GLU A 429 -16.10 -16.63 21.38
C GLU A 429 -16.05 -15.95 20.01
N VAL A 430 -17.08 -16.13 19.18
CA VAL A 430 -17.19 -15.44 17.89
C VAL A 430 -17.20 -13.92 18.09
N PHE A 431 -17.94 -13.44 19.09
CA PHE A 431 -18.00 -12.01 19.40
C PHE A 431 -16.63 -11.45 19.83
N ILE A 432 -15.88 -12.20 20.64
CA ILE A 432 -14.51 -11.83 21.02
C ILE A 432 -13.60 -11.79 19.79
N LEU A 433 -13.73 -12.75 18.87
CA LEU A 433 -12.93 -12.79 17.65
C LEU A 433 -13.24 -11.64 16.68
N LEU A 434 -14.51 -11.23 16.58
CA LEU A 434 -14.89 -10.02 15.85
C LEU A 434 -14.28 -8.77 16.49
N GLY A 435 -14.27 -8.69 17.82
CA GLY A 435 -13.59 -7.62 18.55
C GLY A 435 -12.08 -7.61 18.33
N PHE A 436 -11.44 -8.77 18.27
CA PHE A 436 -10.03 -8.90 17.91
C PHE A 436 -9.77 -8.39 16.48
N ALA A 437 -10.57 -8.81 15.50
CA ALA A 437 -10.43 -8.38 14.12
C ALA A 437 -10.53 -6.84 13.99
N SER A 438 -11.51 -6.26 14.68
CA SER A 438 -11.67 -4.80 14.74
C SER A 438 -10.49 -4.10 15.43
N ALA A 439 -10.01 -4.64 16.56
CA ALA A 439 -8.91 -4.04 17.32
C ALA A 439 -7.57 -4.00 16.56
N VAL A 440 -7.35 -4.95 15.65
CA VAL A 440 -6.12 -5.04 14.83
C VAL A 440 -6.30 -4.40 13.45
N GLY A 441 -7.50 -3.92 13.11
CA GLY A 441 -7.79 -3.38 11.78
C GLY A 441 -7.75 -4.45 10.68
N LEU A 442 -8.08 -5.70 11.00
CA LEU A 442 -8.11 -6.80 10.03
C LEU A 442 -9.36 -6.66 9.15
N ALA A 443 -9.16 -6.39 7.85
CA ALA A 443 -10.20 -6.41 6.85
C ALA A 443 -10.74 -7.84 6.65
N LEU A 444 -12.04 -8.04 6.89
CA LEU A 444 -12.67 -9.36 6.81
C LEU A 444 -12.96 -9.75 5.36
N ASP A 445 -12.31 -10.81 4.87
CA ASP A 445 -12.64 -11.50 3.61
C ASP A 445 -13.43 -12.81 3.87
N LEU A 446 -13.88 -13.51 2.81
CA LEU A 446 -14.65 -14.75 2.95
C LEU A 446 -13.86 -15.85 3.66
N SER A 447 -12.55 -15.88 3.50
CA SER A 447 -11.68 -16.84 4.20
C SER A 447 -11.71 -16.66 5.73
N TYR A 448 -11.86 -15.43 6.22
CA TYR A 448 -12.00 -15.12 7.64
C TYR A 448 -13.34 -15.63 8.16
N ILE A 449 -14.40 -15.48 7.36
CA ILE A 449 -15.73 -16.04 7.66
C ILE A 449 -15.67 -17.56 7.79
N ALA A 450 -14.98 -18.25 6.88
CA ALA A 450 -14.73 -19.68 7.00
C ALA A 450 -13.97 -20.04 8.28
N GLY A 451 -13.02 -19.19 8.69
CA GLY A 451 -12.28 -19.32 9.96
C GLY A 451 -13.20 -19.24 11.17
N PHE A 452 -14.13 -18.27 11.21
CA PHE A 452 -15.12 -18.18 12.29
C PHE A 452 -16.01 -19.43 12.35
N VAL A 453 -16.47 -19.94 11.21
CA VAL A 453 -17.27 -21.17 11.16
C VAL A 453 -16.47 -22.38 11.67
N ALA A 454 -15.19 -22.49 11.29
CA ALA A 454 -14.31 -23.54 11.78
C ALA A 454 -14.12 -23.48 13.31
N VAL A 455 -13.91 -22.28 13.87
CA VAL A 455 -13.77 -22.07 15.31
C VAL A 455 -15.06 -22.38 16.06
N ILE A 456 -16.23 -22.03 15.52
CA ILE A 456 -17.52 -22.43 16.10
C ILE A 456 -17.60 -23.96 16.25
N GLY A 457 -17.21 -24.70 15.21
CA GLY A 457 -17.23 -26.16 15.21
C GLY A 457 -16.25 -26.77 16.21
N THR A 458 -14.97 -26.39 16.14
CA THR A 458 -13.93 -26.92 17.05
C THR A 458 -14.17 -26.49 18.49
N GLY A 459 -14.71 -25.29 18.71
CA GLY A 459 -15.08 -24.83 20.04
C GLY A 459 -16.17 -25.66 20.67
N VAL A 460 -17.22 -26.00 19.93
CA VAL A 460 -18.29 -26.86 20.45
C VAL A 460 -17.77 -28.27 20.73
N ASP A 461 -16.89 -28.82 19.90
CA ASP A 461 -16.25 -30.11 20.15
C ASP A 461 -15.50 -30.13 21.50
N ASP A 462 -14.72 -29.08 21.78
CA ASP A 462 -14.04 -28.92 23.08
C ASP A 462 -15.04 -28.83 24.25
N LEU A 463 -16.15 -28.11 24.07
CA LEU A 463 -17.18 -27.98 25.10
C LEU A 463 -17.91 -29.30 25.34
N VAL A 464 -18.11 -30.11 24.30
CA VAL A 464 -18.66 -31.48 24.39
C VAL A 464 -17.71 -32.39 25.16
N ILE A 465 -16.40 -32.35 24.90
CA ILE A 465 -15.39 -33.10 25.65
C ILE A 465 -15.44 -32.74 27.15
N ILE A 466 -15.55 -31.44 27.48
CA ILE A 466 -15.67 -30.97 28.87
C ILE A 466 -16.95 -31.51 29.51
N ALA A 467 -18.09 -31.37 28.83
CA ALA A 467 -19.37 -31.80 29.34
C ALA A 467 -19.41 -33.32 29.55
N ASP A 468 -18.96 -34.12 28.58
CA ASP A 468 -18.95 -35.58 28.68
C ASP A 468 -18.04 -36.09 29.80
N GLU A 469 -16.83 -35.54 29.96
CA GLU A 469 -15.91 -35.93 31.03
C GLU A 469 -16.47 -35.56 32.42
N ILE A 470 -17.13 -34.40 32.56
CA ILE A 470 -17.73 -33.96 33.82
C ILE A 470 -18.99 -34.79 34.16
N LEU A 471 -19.85 -35.08 33.19
CA LEU A 471 -21.17 -35.69 33.39
C LEU A 471 -21.17 -37.22 33.49
N GLN A 472 -20.04 -37.90 33.20
CA GLN A 472 -19.93 -39.37 33.17
C GLN A 472 -20.20 -40.12 34.49
N SER A 473 -20.47 -39.46 35.64
CA SER A 473 -20.93 -40.12 36.89
C SER A 473 -21.40 -39.11 37.93
N ASP A 474 -22.23 -39.55 38.88
CA ASP A 474 -22.66 -38.82 40.09
C ASP A 474 -21.46 -38.09 40.75
N VAL A 475 -21.27 -36.81 40.44
CA VAL A 475 -20.13 -36.01 40.92
C VAL A 475 -20.38 -35.61 42.37
N LYS A 476 -20.19 -36.55 43.30
CA LYS A 476 -20.45 -36.33 44.74
C LYS A 476 -19.39 -35.46 45.44
N THR A 477 -18.35 -34.99 44.75
CA THR A 477 -17.27 -34.20 45.38
C THR A 477 -16.52 -33.31 44.38
N GLY A 478 -16.30 -32.04 44.74
CA GLY A 478 -15.57 -31.05 43.91
C GLY A 478 -14.11 -31.40 43.58
N ARG A 479 -13.49 -32.38 44.26
CA ARG A 479 -12.15 -32.89 43.93
C ARG A 479 -12.15 -33.74 42.65
N VAL A 480 -13.19 -34.55 42.44
CA VAL A 480 -13.34 -35.38 41.22
C VAL A 480 -13.57 -34.48 40.01
N PHE A 481 -14.42 -33.46 40.16
CA PHE A 481 -14.64 -32.43 39.15
C PHE A 481 -13.32 -31.78 38.69
N LYS A 482 -12.50 -31.27 39.62
CA LYS A 482 -11.24 -30.59 39.28
C LYS A 482 -10.27 -31.49 38.52
N SER A 483 -10.20 -32.79 38.87
CA SER A 483 -9.33 -33.75 38.20
C SER A 483 -9.78 -34.02 36.77
N ARG A 484 -11.08 -34.28 36.59
CA ARG A 484 -11.71 -34.55 35.29
C ARG A 484 -11.64 -33.34 34.36
N PHE A 485 -11.97 -32.18 34.88
CA PHE A 485 -11.85 -30.92 34.15
C PHE A 485 -10.41 -30.63 33.69
N ARG A 486 -9.41 -30.90 34.55
CA ARG A 486 -7.99 -30.77 34.16
C ARG A 486 -7.60 -31.74 33.05
N ARG A 487 -8.11 -32.97 33.08
CA ARG A 487 -7.87 -33.97 32.04
C ARG A 487 -8.49 -33.54 30.71
N ALA A 488 -9.73 -33.07 30.71
CA ALA A 488 -10.38 -32.52 29.53
C ALA A 488 -9.58 -31.35 28.94
N LEU A 489 -9.20 -30.37 29.76
CA LEU A 489 -8.36 -29.25 29.30
C LEU A 489 -7.00 -29.67 28.76
N TRP A 490 -6.40 -30.75 29.28
CA TRP A 490 -5.14 -31.27 28.75
C TRP A 490 -5.31 -31.83 27.34
N VAL A 491 -6.38 -32.59 27.09
CA VAL A 491 -6.71 -33.13 25.76
C VAL A 491 -6.98 -31.99 24.78
N ILE A 492 -7.79 -31.01 25.19
CA ILE A 492 -8.12 -29.82 24.40
C ILE A 492 -6.87 -29.01 24.10
N GLY A 493 -6.00 -28.79 25.09
CA GLY A 493 -4.73 -28.07 24.89
C GLY A 493 -3.79 -28.78 23.92
N ALA A 494 -3.75 -30.12 23.95
CA ALA A 494 -2.97 -30.90 22.99
C ALA A 494 -3.54 -30.79 21.57
N ALA A 495 -4.87 -30.89 21.40
CA ALA A 495 -5.53 -30.69 20.11
C ALA A 495 -5.28 -29.27 19.56
N ALA A 496 -5.44 -28.26 20.41
CA ALA A 496 -5.14 -26.87 20.08
C ALA A 496 -3.72 -26.67 19.59
N ALA A 497 -2.73 -27.26 20.26
CA ALA A 497 -1.33 -27.21 19.84
C ALA A 497 -1.14 -27.81 18.43
N THR A 498 -1.80 -28.93 18.12
CA THR A 498 -1.73 -29.53 16.78
C THR A 498 -2.36 -28.64 15.71
N THR A 499 -3.50 -28.00 15.99
CA THR A 499 -4.13 -27.06 15.06
C THR A 499 -3.27 -25.83 14.82
N ILE A 500 -2.67 -25.26 15.88
CA ILE A 500 -1.78 -24.11 15.75
C ILE A 500 -0.57 -24.46 14.90
N ILE A 501 0.07 -25.61 15.15
CA ILE A 501 1.21 -26.08 14.35
C ILE A 501 0.80 -26.28 12.88
N ALA A 502 -0.36 -26.87 12.62
CA ALA A 502 -0.86 -27.10 11.26
C ALA A 502 -1.19 -25.80 10.51
N MET A 503 -1.70 -24.78 11.21
CA MET A 503 -2.07 -23.49 10.61
C MET A 503 -0.89 -22.51 10.52
N SER A 504 0.18 -22.71 11.29
CA SER A 504 1.33 -21.79 11.36
C SER A 504 1.95 -21.49 9.99
N PRO A 505 2.17 -22.49 9.09
CA PRO A 505 2.68 -22.20 7.75
C PRO A 505 1.75 -21.29 6.95
N LEU A 506 0.43 -21.46 7.03
CA LEU A 506 -0.53 -20.61 6.30
C LEU A 506 -0.61 -19.19 6.86
N ALA A 507 -0.35 -19.01 8.16
CA ALA A 507 -0.35 -17.70 8.80
C ALA A 507 0.92 -16.90 8.48
N ILE A 508 2.06 -17.59 8.32
CA ILE A 508 3.39 -16.97 8.12
C ILE A 508 3.73 -16.86 6.64
N LEU A 509 3.52 -17.93 5.87
CA LEU A 509 3.69 -17.90 4.42
C LEU A 509 2.47 -17.16 3.86
N SER A 510 2.67 -16.01 3.24
CA SER A 510 1.59 -15.20 2.63
C SER A 510 0.95 -15.91 1.43
N LEU A 511 0.22 -16.99 1.69
CA LEU A 511 -0.51 -17.82 0.73
C LEU A 511 -1.84 -17.17 0.30
N GLY A 512 -1.80 -15.87 0.00
CA GLY A 512 -2.96 -15.08 -0.42
C GLY A 512 -4.10 -15.16 0.59
N ASP A 513 -5.28 -15.51 0.09
CA ASP A 513 -6.55 -15.45 0.84
C ASP A 513 -6.60 -16.45 2.03
N LEU A 514 -5.77 -17.50 2.05
CA LEU A 514 -5.78 -18.51 3.13
C LEU A 514 -5.14 -18.03 4.44
N ARG A 515 -4.38 -16.93 4.39
CA ARG A 515 -3.73 -16.37 5.58
C ARG A 515 -4.75 -15.91 6.63
N GLY A 516 -5.83 -15.26 6.19
CA GLY A 516 -6.92 -14.81 7.05
C GLY A 516 -7.61 -15.95 7.80
N PHE A 517 -7.90 -17.03 7.08
CA PHE A 517 -8.46 -18.26 7.66
C PHE A 517 -7.56 -18.82 8.78
N ALA A 518 -6.26 -18.90 8.53
CA ALA A 518 -5.29 -19.42 9.49
C ALA A 518 -5.18 -18.52 10.74
N ILE A 519 -5.09 -17.19 10.56
CA ILE A 519 -5.01 -16.23 11.66
C ILE A 519 -6.24 -16.35 12.57
N ILE A 520 -7.45 -16.29 12.00
CA ILE A 520 -8.70 -16.39 12.77
C ILE A 520 -8.79 -17.72 13.50
N THR A 521 -8.39 -18.82 12.87
CA THR A 521 -8.42 -20.15 13.48
C THR A 521 -7.44 -20.26 14.65
N ILE A 522 -6.20 -19.78 14.49
CA ILE A 522 -5.18 -19.79 15.56
C ILE A 522 -5.64 -18.94 16.75
N VAL A 523 -6.10 -17.71 16.49
CA VAL A 523 -6.58 -16.81 17.55
C VAL A 523 -7.82 -17.40 18.23
N GLY A 524 -8.75 -17.98 17.47
CA GLY A 524 -9.93 -18.67 17.98
C GLY A 524 -9.58 -19.78 18.94
N VAL A 525 -8.71 -20.70 18.52
CA VAL A 525 -8.24 -21.80 19.36
C VAL A 525 -7.54 -21.29 20.64
N LEU A 526 -6.69 -20.26 20.53
CA LEU A 526 -6.00 -19.68 21.69
C LEU A 526 -6.97 -19.04 22.70
N ILE A 527 -7.86 -18.17 22.23
CA ILE A 527 -8.90 -17.53 23.06
C ILE A 527 -9.78 -18.61 23.66
N GLY A 528 -10.09 -19.64 22.89
CA GLY A 528 -10.83 -20.79 23.32
C GLY A 528 -10.24 -21.45 24.55
N VAL A 529 -9.03 -22.01 24.40
CA VAL A 529 -8.35 -22.78 25.44
C VAL A 529 -8.07 -21.92 26.68
N LEU A 530 -7.75 -20.64 26.51
CA LEU A 530 -7.37 -19.75 27.61
C LEU A 530 -8.57 -19.13 28.34
N VAL A 531 -9.65 -18.83 27.62
CA VAL A 531 -10.77 -18.01 28.13
C VAL A 531 -12.07 -18.77 28.14
N THR A 532 -12.58 -19.19 26.99
CA THR A 532 -13.98 -19.61 26.86
C THR A 532 -14.22 -21.02 27.42
N ARG A 533 -13.32 -21.98 27.17
CA ARG A 533 -13.44 -23.34 27.73
C ARG A 533 -13.30 -23.36 29.26
N PRO A 534 -12.32 -22.65 29.87
CA PRO A 534 -12.26 -22.52 31.32
C PRO A 534 -13.48 -21.85 31.96
N ALA A 535 -14.08 -20.87 31.28
CA ALA A 535 -15.31 -20.22 31.74
C ALA A 535 -16.51 -21.19 31.69
N TYR A 536 -16.70 -21.92 30.58
CA TYR A 536 -17.77 -22.92 30.46
C TYR A 536 -17.69 -24.00 31.54
N GLY A 537 -16.50 -24.54 31.82
CA GLY A 537 -16.34 -25.51 32.91
C GLY A 537 -16.82 -24.99 34.26
N ASN A 538 -16.56 -23.71 34.56
CA ASN A 538 -17.06 -23.08 35.79
C ASN A 538 -18.58 -22.87 35.76
N ILE A 539 -19.16 -22.49 34.61
CA ILE A 539 -20.62 -22.35 34.46
C ILE A 539 -21.31 -23.69 34.67
N LEU A 540 -20.81 -24.75 34.02
CA LEU A 540 -21.36 -26.09 34.13
C LEU A 540 -21.27 -26.63 35.56
N ARG A 541 -20.16 -26.35 36.27
CA ARG A 541 -20.05 -26.67 37.69
C ARG A 541 -21.21 -26.07 38.48
N ASN A 542 -21.43 -24.77 38.37
CA ASN A 542 -22.46 -24.07 39.15
C ASN A 542 -23.91 -24.51 38.81
N LEU A 543 -24.15 -25.02 37.60
CA LEU A 543 -25.47 -25.46 37.16
C LEU A 543 -25.78 -26.93 37.46
N VAL A 544 -24.74 -27.77 37.62
CA VAL A 544 -24.88 -29.22 37.79
C VAL A 544 -24.54 -29.68 39.21
N THR A 545 -23.73 -28.94 39.97
CA THR A 545 -23.46 -29.26 41.39
C THR A 545 -24.26 -28.34 42.30
N GLU A 546 -25.08 -28.91 43.20
CA GLU A 546 -25.98 -28.18 44.12
C GLU A 546 -25.28 -27.56 45.36
N ASP A 547 -23.95 -27.38 45.33
CA ASP A 547 -23.15 -26.80 46.44
C ASP A 547 -22.75 -25.34 46.20
#